data_AF-A0A9X7B4T8-F1
#
_entry.id   AF-A0A9X7B4T8-F1
#
_cell.length_a   1.000
_cell.length_b   1.000
_cell.length_c   1.000
_cell.angle_alpha   90.00
_cell.angle_beta   90.00
_cell.angle_gamma   90.00
#
_symmetry.space_group_name_H-M   'P 1'
#
loop_
_entity.id
_entity.type
_entity.pdbx_description
1 polymer ?
#
loop_
_entity_poly.entity_id
_entity_poly.type
_entity_poly.pdbx_seq_one_letter_code
_entity_poly.pdbx_strand_id
1 'polypeptide(L)'
;MEKLKEIILKRKEIKGESFRTIGDAVGVSKSTIERAVKGNFEMKFEVFLKLIKYLFDDEKEQVQCIEDYILNVSGNLNLEKVMCFCHVMGEYELLEHLIFKHEGNSELKKYITLYKIQNKRNKNEMRGQKLLDELYKHNISVYPECQVLSNILKMEGMYDKQNYHAIVPFADIVRVELDKIGKEGENKIKNTDDAQDHVSLESKKRKGKIDRTYIKECLEMKFKERLAYIYLMRNDLINCRKICKEILSSKLDIMMIKATAWCCLGESFTFESLEKASKFIKKAISICEKLHVPQKAQKYIAFTSTLAHLHIENNYRLEDIDLESIHKSERAYYECLYGDWNVGMKLYAEISKEGFTSFQLYSYSKVTNDIIGLKKALELFELSGNVFYSGYVKRLLMKDEVAAVE
;
A
#
# COMPACT_ATOMS: atom_id res chain seq x y z
N MET A 1 -2.47 -18.86 -21.54
CA MET A 1 -1.92 -19.92 -20.64
C MET A 1 -0.94 -20.85 -21.33
N GLU A 2 -1.16 -21.35 -22.55
CA GLU A 2 -0.24 -22.29 -23.23
C GLU A 2 1.20 -21.77 -23.36
N LYS A 3 1.39 -20.54 -23.87
CA LYS A 3 2.70 -19.87 -23.94
C LYS A 3 3.46 -19.93 -22.61
N LEU A 4 2.77 -19.73 -21.49
CA LEU A 4 3.39 -19.74 -20.17
C LEU A 4 3.85 -21.14 -19.76
N LYS A 5 3.11 -22.18 -20.14
CA LYS A 5 3.52 -23.58 -19.92
C LYS A 5 4.80 -23.91 -20.69
N GLU A 6 4.88 -23.49 -21.95
CA GLU A 6 6.07 -23.68 -22.79
C GLU A 6 7.30 -22.98 -22.20
N ILE A 7 7.15 -21.74 -21.74
CA ILE A 7 8.23 -20.99 -21.10
C ILE A 7 8.71 -21.70 -19.83
N ILE A 8 7.79 -22.18 -18.97
CA ILE A 8 8.16 -22.91 -17.74
C ILE A 8 8.90 -24.21 -18.08
N LEU A 9 8.46 -24.95 -19.09
CA LEU A 9 9.13 -26.18 -19.54
C LEU A 9 10.54 -25.90 -20.04
N LYS A 10 10.71 -24.88 -20.90
CA LYS A 10 12.01 -24.46 -21.41
C LYS A 10 12.94 -24.02 -20.29
N ARG A 11 12.45 -23.24 -19.32
CA ARG A 11 13.25 -22.78 -18.17
C ARG A 11 13.65 -23.92 -17.25
N LYS A 12 12.76 -24.89 -17.01
CA LYS A 12 13.11 -26.13 -16.32
C LYS A 12 14.26 -26.86 -17.04
N GLU A 13 14.18 -27.00 -18.36
CA GLU A 13 15.22 -27.69 -19.15
C GLU A 13 16.56 -26.98 -19.06
N ILE A 14 16.58 -25.65 -19.15
CA ILE A 14 17.78 -24.83 -18.95
C ILE A 14 18.40 -25.05 -17.56
N LYS A 15 17.58 -25.11 -16.50
CA LYS A 15 18.07 -25.42 -15.15
C LYS A 15 18.56 -26.86 -14.99
N GLY A 16 18.21 -27.77 -15.90
CA GLY A 16 18.57 -29.18 -15.79
C GLY A 16 17.91 -29.93 -14.62
N GLU A 17 16.85 -29.37 -14.03
CA GLU A 17 16.22 -29.91 -12.83
C GLU A 17 14.97 -30.76 -13.10
N SER A 18 14.70 -31.69 -12.19
CA SER A 18 13.48 -32.50 -12.21
C SER A 18 12.28 -31.72 -11.65
N PHE A 19 11.06 -32.09 -12.07
CA PHE A 19 9.84 -31.52 -11.46
C PHE A 19 9.73 -31.78 -9.95
N ARG A 20 10.38 -32.84 -9.44
CA ARG A 20 10.42 -33.12 -8.00
C ARG A 20 11.26 -32.07 -7.28
N THR A 21 12.47 -31.82 -7.78
CA THR A 21 13.39 -30.80 -7.25
C THR A 21 12.74 -29.42 -7.21
N ILE A 22 12.12 -29.01 -8.32
CA ILE A 22 11.40 -27.73 -8.42
C ILE A 22 10.21 -27.69 -7.45
N GLY A 23 9.44 -28.78 -7.37
CA GLY A 23 8.30 -28.89 -6.46
C GLY A 23 8.71 -28.71 -5.00
N ASP A 24 9.78 -29.40 -4.58
CA ASP A 24 10.31 -29.32 -3.22
C ASP A 24 10.77 -27.88 -2.88
N ALA A 25 11.42 -27.19 -3.82
CA ALA A 25 11.85 -25.80 -3.64
C ALA A 25 10.68 -24.80 -3.55
N VAL A 26 9.61 -25.01 -4.31
CA VAL A 26 8.41 -24.16 -4.33
C VAL A 26 7.42 -24.50 -3.20
N GLY A 27 7.56 -25.68 -2.60
CA GLY A 27 6.71 -26.19 -1.52
C GLY A 27 5.43 -26.85 -2.02
N VAL A 28 5.47 -27.54 -3.17
CA VAL A 28 4.35 -28.27 -3.76
C VAL A 28 4.78 -29.63 -4.32
N SER A 29 3.83 -30.54 -4.54
CA SER A 29 4.15 -31.84 -5.12
C SER A 29 4.63 -31.74 -6.56
N LYS A 30 5.51 -32.66 -6.98
CA LYS A 30 5.88 -32.91 -8.39
C LYS A 30 4.64 -32.90 -9.32
N SER A 31 3.59 -33.61 -8.91
CA SER A 31 2.36 -33.75 -9.70
C SER A 31 1.61 -32.44 -9.88
N THR A 32 1.72 -31.49 -8.94
CA THR A 32 1.12 -30.15 -9.06
C THR A 32 1.78 -29.37 -10.20
N ILE A 33 3.11 -29.39 -10.26
CA ILE A 33 3.86 -28.73 -11.34
C ILE A 33 3.58 -29.41 -12.68
N GLU A 34 3.67 -30.75 -12.74
CA GLU A 34 3.42 -31.51 -13.97
C GLU A 34 2.03 -31.26 -14.54
N ARG A 35 0.99 -31.23 -13.70
CA ARG A 35 -0.37 -30.93 -14.17
C ARG A 35 -0.50 -29.52 -14.72
N ALA A 36 0.17 -28.55 -14.12
CA ALA A 36 0.12 -27.16 -14.58
C ALA A 36 0.79 -26.97 -15.94
N VAL A 37 1.91 -27.65 -16.18
CA VAL A 37 2.68 -27.49 -17.43
C VAL A 37 2.27 -28.46 -18.55
N LYS A 38 1.72 -29.63 -18.23
CA LYS A 38 1.35 -30.67 -19.23
C LYS A 38 -0.15 -30.89 -19.35
N GLY A 39 -0.96 -30.36 -18.44
CA GLY A 39 -2.40 -30.61 -18.38
C GLY A 39 -3.24 -29.34 -18.45
N ASN A 40 -4.55 -29.49 -18.23
CA ASN A 40 -5.50 -28.38 -18.12
C ASN A 40 -5.75 -28.04 -16.64
N PHE A 41 -4.69 -27.63 -15.94
CA PHE A 41 -4.75 -27.25 -14.53
C PHE A 41 -4.20 -25.84 -14.33
N GLU A 42 -5.06 -24.95 -13.84
CA GLU A 42 -4.66 -23.60 -13.44
C GLU A 42 -3.97 -23.65 -12.08
N MET A 43 -2.66 -23.43 -12.06
CA MET A 43 -1.87 -23.37 -10.83
C MET A 43 -2.37 -22.24 -9.92
N LYS A 44 -2.38 -22.46 -8.60
CA LYS A 44 -2.65 -21.38 -7.62
C LYS A 44 -1.68 -20.22 -7.82
N PHE A 45 -2.16 -18.98 -7.82
CA PHE A 45 -1.34 -17.80 -8.12
C PHE A 45 -0.10 -17.66 -7.22
N GLU A 46 -0.24 -17.87 -5.91
CA GLU A 46 0.87 -17.79 -4.96
C GLU A 46 1.95 -18.88 -5.17
N VAL A 47 1.57 -20.03 -5.72
CA VAL A 47 2.50 -21.09 -6.11
C VAL A 47 3.22 -20.68 -7.38
N PHE A 48 2.50 -20.09 -8.32
CA PHE A 48 3.05 -19.57 -9.56
C PHE A 48 4.09 -18.47 -9.30
N LEU A 49 3.83 -17.52 -8.40
CA LEU A 49 4.81 -16.50 -8.00
C LEU A 49 6.14 -17.12 -7.51
N LYS A 50 6.05 -18.13 -6.63
CA LYS A 50 7.23 -18.84 -6.12
C LYS A 50 7.95 -19.62 -7.22
N LEU A 51 7.21 -20.23 -8.14
CA LEU A 51 7.76 -20.97 -9.27
C LEU A 51 8.55 -20.05 -10.21
N ILE A 52 8.00 -18.89 -10.57
CA ILE A 52 8.67 -17.91 -11.43
C ILE A 52 9.93 -17.37 -10.74
N LYS A 53 9.85 -17.01 -9.46
CA LYS A 53 11.03 -16.58 -8.70
C LYS A 53 12.12 -17.66 -8.62
N TYR A 54 11.74 -18.93 -8.62
CA TYR A 54 12.69 -20.05 -8.60
C TYR A 54 13.33 -20.31 -9.96
N LEU A 55 12.56 -20.19 -11.05
CA LEU A 55 12.99 -20.59 -12.39
C LEU A 55 13.74 -19.50 -13.16
N PHE A 56 13.56 -18.23 -12.82
CA PHE A 56 14.06 -17.09 -13.56
C PHE A 56 14.94 -16.22 -12.68
N ASP A 57 16.14 -15.90 -13.14
CA ASP A 57 17.05 -15.00 -12.42
C ASP A 57 16.82 -13.53 -12.82
N ASP A 58 16.36 -13.27 -14.06
CA ASP A 58 16.07 -11.94 -14.55
C ASP A 58 14.70 -11.41 -14.07
N GLU A 59 14.71 -10.27 -13.40
CA GLU A 59 13.51 -9.66 -12.81
C GLU A 59 12.49 -9.22 -13.89
N LYS A 60 12.92 -8.79 -15.07
CA LYS A 60 12.00 -8.35 -16.13
C LYS A 60 11.26 -9.53 -16.72
N GLU A 61 11.95 -10.65 -16.94
CA GLU A 61 11.31 -11.90 -17.38
C GLU A 61 10.32 -12.43 -16.33
N GLN A 62 10.64 -12.31 -15.04
CA GLN A 62 9.72 -12.66 -13.96
C GLN A 62 8.43 -11.83 -14.05
N VAL A 63 8.56 -10.50 -14.17
CA VAL A 63 7.42 -9.57 -14.29
C VAL A 63 6.58 -9.94 -15.50
N GLN A 64 7.18 -10.13 -16.68
CA GLN A 64 6.45 -10.49 -17.89
C GLN A 64 5.66 -11.81 -17.74
N CYS A 65 6.24 -12.81 -17.09
CA CYS A 65 5.54 -14.08 -16.83
C CYS A 65 4.36 -13.90 -15.87
N ILE A 66 4.50 -13.02 -14.88
CA ILE A 66 3.43 -12.68 -13.93
C ILE A 66 2.29 -11.95 -14.62
N GLU A 67 2.60 -10.95 -15.45
CA GLU A 67 1.61 -10.24 -16.27
C GLU A 67 0.88 -11.20 -17.22
N ASP A 68 1.64 -12.05 -17.94
CA ASP A 68 1.07 -13.06 -18.85
C ASP A 68 0.12 -14.01 -18.09
N TYR A 69 0.45 -14.43 -16.86
CA TYR A 69 -0.46 -15.21 -16.02
C TYR A 69 -1.72 -14.42 -15.67
N ILE A 70 -1.57 -13.20 -15.16
CA ILE A 70 -2.67 -12.34 -14.71
C ILE A 70 -3.67 -12.10 -15.84
N LEU A 71 -3.20 -11.80 -17.05
CA LEU A 71 -4.07 -11.53 -18.20
C LEU A 71 -4.82 -12.78 -18.70
N ASN A 72 -4.36 -13.98 -18.36
CA ASN A 72 -4.89 -15.24 -18.87
C ASN A 72 -5.60 -16.11 -17.82
N VAL A 73 -5.60 -15.70 -16.55
CA VAL A 73 -6.26 -16.43 -15.46
C VAL A 73 -7.78 -16.43 -15.64
N SER A 74 -8.43 -17.51 -15.19
CA SER A 74 -9.86 -17.74 -15.42
C SER A 74 -10.60 -18.28 -14.19
N GLY A 75 -9.91 -18.98 -13.28
CA GLY A 75 -10.53 -19.53 -12.07
C GLY A 75 -10.90 -18.43 -11.08
N ASN A 76 -12.15 -18.42 -10.58
CA ASN A 76 -12.68 -17.38 -9.69
C ASN A 76 -11.78 -17.10 -8.47
N LEU A 77 -11.27 -18.13 -7.80
CA LEU A 77 -10.38 -17.92 -6.65
C LEU A 77 -9.03 -17.31 -7.06
N ASN A 78 -8.46 -17.69 -8.19
CA ASN A 78 -7.22 -17.06 -8.66
C ASN A 78 -7.48 -15.64 -9.16
N LEU A 79 -8.65 -15.36 -9.77
CA LEU A 79 -9.09 -14.00 -10.10
C LEU A 79 -9.16 -13.11 -8.86
N GLU A 80 -9.73 -13.60 -7.75
CA GLU A 80 -9.73 -12.88 -6.46
C GLU A 80 -8.29 -12.59 -5.99
N LYS A 81 -7.40 -13.58 -6.07
CA LYS A 81 -5.98 -13.45 -5.66
C LYS A 81 -5.22 -12.45 -6.53
N VAL A 82 -5.36 -12.51 -7.85
CA VAL A 82 -4.65 -11.59 -8.75
C VAL A 82 -5.18 -10.16 -8.62
N MET A 83 -6.48 -9.94 -8.44
CA MET A 83 -7.01 -8.60 -8.18
C MET A 83 -6.46 -8.03 -6.87
N CYS A 84 -6.36 -8.87 -5.82
CA CYS A 84 -5.76 -8.48 -4.55
C CYS A 84 -4.27 -8.14 -4.72
N PHE A 85 -3.53 -8.97 -5.45
CA PHE A 85 -2.12 -8.72 -5.79
C PHE A 85 -1.93 -7.41 -6.54
N CYS A 86 -2.69 -7.19 -7.62
CA CYS A 86 -2.60 -5.95 -8.39
C CYS A 86 -2.88 -4.73 -7.51
N HIS A 87 -3.87 -4.81 -6.63
CA HIS A 87 -4.17 -3.76 -5.67
C HIS A 87 -2.97 -3.44 -4.75
N VAL A 88 -2.38 -4.45 -4.11
CA VAL A 88 -1.31 -4.22 -3.12
C VAL A 88 0.05 -3.90 -3.75
N MET A 89 0.28 -4.32 -4.99
CA MET A 89 1.47 -3.98 -5.77
C MET A 89 1.39 -2.60 -6.44
N GLY A 90 0.18 -2.08 -6.65
CA GLY A 90 -0.03 -0.82 -7.36
C GLY A 90 -0.18 -0.95 -8.88
N GLU A 91 -0.59 -2.13 -9.36
CA GLU A 91 -0.80 -2.47 -10.78
C GLU A 91 -2.20 -2.07 -11.25
N TYR A 92 -2.49 -0.77 -11.26
CA TYR A 92 -3.84 -0.29 -11.56
C TYR A 92 -4.27 -0.46 -13.02
N GLU A 93 -3.33 -0.63 -13.95
CA GLU A 93 -3.64 -0.92 -15.36
C GLU A 93 -4.06 -2.38 -15.56
N LEU A 94 -3.30 -3.33 -15.00
CA LEU A 94 -3.68 -4.74 -14.99
C LEU A 94 -4.98 -4.97 -14.22
N LEU A 95 -5.16 -4.28 -13.09
CA LEU A 95 -6.40 -4.34 -12.32
C LEU A 95 -7.60 -3.85 -13.13
N GLU A 96 -7.45 -2.75 -13.89
CA GLU A 96 -8.51 -2.26 -14.78
C GLU A 96 -8.85 -3.29 -15.87
N HIS A 97 -7.84 -3.88 -16.50
CA HIS A 97 -8.05 -4.91 -17.51
C HIS A 97 -8.84 -6.11 -16.95
N LEU A 98 -8.45 -6.61 -15.78
CA LEU A 98 -9.16 -7.70 -15.09
C LEU A 98 -10.61 -7.33 -14.77
N ILE A 99 -10.81 -6.12 -14.24
CA ILE A 99 -12.14 -5.58 -13.91
C ILE A 99 -13.03 -5.56 -15.15
N PHE A 100 -12.54 -5.03 -16.27
CA PHE A 100 -13.29 -4.95 -17.52
C PHE A 100 -13.60 -6.34 -18.08
N LYS A 101 -12.59 -7.20 -18.17
CA LYS A 101 -12.72 -8.55 -18.72
C LYS A 101 -13.72 -9.42 -17.96
N HIS A 102 -13.84 -9.24 -16.66
CA HIS A 102 -14.65 -10.11 -15.79
C HIS A 102 -15.87 -9.43 -15.17
N GLU A 103 -16.29 -8.26 -15.65
CA GLU A 103 -17.40 -7.52 -15.02
C GLU A 103 -18.75 -8.25 -15.04
N GLY A 104 -18.98 -9.12 -16.03
CA GLY A 104 -20.16 -9.98 -16.13
C GLY A 104 -20.16 -11.18 -15.17
N ASN A 105 -19.07 -11.43 -14.44
CA ASN A 105 -18.97 -12.55 -13.52
C ASN A 105 -19.72 -12.26 -12.21
N SER A 106 -20.90 -12.86 -12.06
CA SER A 106 -21.78 -12.66 -10.90
C SER A 106 -21.16 -13.08 -9.57
N GLU A 107 -20.31 -14.10 -9.55
CA GLU A 107 -19.63 -14.57 -8.33
C GLU A 107 -18.59 -13.55 -7.82
N LEU A 108 -17.95 -12.85 -8.75
CA LEU A 108 -16.89 -11.87 -8.47
C LEU A 108 -17.39 -10.44 -8.33
N LYS A 109 -18.65 -10.16 -8.67
CA LYS A 109 -19.25 -8.82 -8.67
C LYS A 109 -18.94 -8.02 -7.40
N LYS A 110 -19.04 -8.65 -6.23
CA LYS A 110 -18.76 -8.02 -4.92
C LYS A 110 -17.31 -7.51 -4.77
N TYR A 111 -16.33 -8.23 -5.31
CA TYR A 111 -14.93 -7.81 -5.28
C TYR A 111 -14.64 -6.79 -6.36
N ILE A 112 -15.16 -7.02 -7.58
CA ILE A 112 -14.98 -6.12 -8.72
C ILE A 112 -15.51 -4.73 -8.39
N THR A 113 -16.66 -4.61 -7.70
CA THR A 113 -17.17 -3.30 -7.24
C THR A 113 -16.17 -2.57 -6.36
N LEU A 114 -15.60 -3.24 -5.35
CA LEU A 114 -14.62 -2.62 -4.45
C LEU A 114 -13.32 -2.26 -5.17
N TYR A 115 -12.81 -3.15 -6.02
CA TYR A 115 -11.60 -2.88 -6.80
C TYR A 115 -11.82 -1.77 -7.84
N LYS A 116 -13.02 -1.63 -8.44
CA LYS A 116 -13.37 -0.48 -9.29
C LYS A 116 -13.20 0.85 -8.53
N ILE A 117 -13.71 0.93 -7.30
CA ILE A 117 -13.60 2.14 -6.46
C ILE A 117 -12.14 2.40 -6.09
N GLN A 118 -11.42 1.37 -5.67
CA GLN A 118 -10.00 1.46 -5.34
C GLN A 118 -9.15 1.91 -6.54
N ASN A 119 -9.45 1.43 -7.74
CA ASN A 119 -8.66 1.75 -8.92
C ASN A 119 -8.83 3.22 -9.33
N LYS A 120 -10.04 3.78 -9.20
CA LYS A 120 -10.28 5.23 -9.37
C LYS A 120 -9.43 6.06 -8.40
N ARG A 121 -9.25 5.58 -7.16
CA ARG A 121 -8.35 6.22 -6.19
C ARG A 121 -6.89 6.16 -6.64
N ASN A 122 -6.43 4.99 -7.07
CA ASN A 122 -5.05 4.78 -7.50
C ASN A 122 -4.69 5.64 -8.73
N LYS A 123 -5.65 5.86 -9.64
CA LYS A 123 -5.52 6.74 -10.80
C LYS A 123 -5.69 8.23 -10.49
N ASN A 124 -5.88 8.58 -9.22
CA ASN A 124 -6.14 9.94 -8.75
C ASN A 124 -7.42 10.57 -9.34
N GLU A 125 -8.35 9.77 -9.86
CA GLU A 125 -9.64 10.19 -10.42
C GLU A 125 -10.66 10.52 -9.32
N MET A 126 -10.55 9.85 -8.17
CA MET A 126 -11.48 9.97 -7.05
C MET A 126 -10.78 9.77 -5.71
N ARG A 127 -10.80 10.78 -4.82
CA ARG A 127 -10.12 10.74 -3.52
C ARG A 127 -10.93 11.44 -2.43
N GLY A 128 -10.52 11.25 -1.19
CA GLY A 128 -11.09 11.93 -0.04
C GLY A 128 -12.61 11.70 0.09
N GLN A 129 -13.38 12.77 0.24
CA GLN A 129 -14.84 12.66 0.42
C GLN A 129 -15.53 12.03 -0.81
N LYS A 130 -15.12 12.38 -2.03
CA LYS A 130 -15.72 11.82 -3.26
C LYS A 130 -15.60 10.28 -3.31
N LEU A 131 -14.48 9.75 -2.81
CA LEU A 131 -14.25 8.31 -2.70
C LEU A 131 -15.19 7.65 -1.69
N LEU A 132 -15.35 8.28 -0.51
CA LEU A 132 -16.22 7.80 0.55
C LEU A 132 -17.69 7.82 0.08
N ASP A 133 -18.13 8.92 -0.53
CA ASP A 133 -19.48 9.05 -1.06
C ASP A 133 -19.79 7.98 -2.10
N GLU A 134 -18.84 7.69 -2.98
CA GLU A 134 -18.99 6.60 -3.95
C GLU A 134 -19.09 5.25 -3.24
N LEU A 135 -18.21 4.96 -2.28
CA LEU A 135 -18.24 3.71 -1.52
C LEU A 135 -19.58 3.49 -0.79
N TYR A 136 -20.15 4.54 -0.21
CA TYR A 136 -21.42 4.46 0.52
C TYR A 136 -22.65 4.23 -0.35
N LYS A 137 -22.55 4.38 -1.68
CA LYS A 137 -23.65 4.01 -2.60
C LYS A 137 -23.79 2.50 -2.80
N HIS A 138 -22.78 1.72 -2.42
CA HIS A 138 -22.75 0.29 -2.68
C HIS A 138 -23.06 -0.51 -1.40
N ASN A 139 -23.94 -1.50 -1.52
CA ASN A 139 -24.16 -2.47 -0.45
C ASN A 139 -22.95 -3.41 -0.35
N ILE A 140 -22.11 -3.20 0.66
CA ILE A 140 -20.89 -3.99 0.86
C ILE A 140 -21.24 -5.38 1.37
N SER A 141 -20.66 -6.40 0.74
CA SER A 141 -20.89 -7.79 1.11
C SER A 141 -20.37 -8.10 2.50
N VAL A 142 -21.07 -8.98 3.24
CA VAL A 142 -20.70 -9.40 4.61
C VAL A 142 -19.48 -10.32 4.68
N TYR A 143 -18.92 -10.73 3.53
CA TYR A 143 -17.68 -11.52 3.51
C TYR A 143 -16.54 -10.75 4.17
N PRO A 144 -15.76 -11.39 5.06
CA PRO A 144 -14.71 -10.71 5.83
C PRO A 144 -13.73 -9.92 4.95
N GLU A 145 -13.28 -10.47 3.83
CA GLU A 145 -12.36 -9.80 2.90
C GLU A 145 -12.99 -8.55 2.25
N CYS A 146 -14.30 -8.53 1.99
CA CYS A 146 -15.01 -7.35 1.48
C CYS A 146 -15.10 -6.28 2.57
N GLN A 147 -15.35 -6.69 3.82
CA GLN A 147 -15.37 -5.78 4.97
C GLN A 147 -13.97 -5.19 5.21
N VAL A 148 -12.92 -6.00 5.18
CA VAL A 148 -11.54 -5.52 5.27
C VAL A 148 -11.21 -4.53 4.16
N LEU A 149 -11.44 -4.88 2.90
CA LEU A 149 -11.12 -4.01 1.76
C LEU A 149 -11.92 -2.69 1.80
N SER A 150 -13.21 -2.74 2.14
CA SER A 150 -14.04 -1.53 2.25
C SER A 150 -13.58 -0.61 3.38
N ASN A 151 -13.14 -1.16 4.53
CA ASN A 151 -12.67 -0.33 5.64
C ASN A 151 -11.26 0.19 5.39
N ILE A 152 -10.39 -0.54 4.69
CA ILE A 152 -9.11 0.01 4.18
C ILE A 152 -9.38 1.20 3.24
N LEU A 153 -10.36 1.10 2.33
CA LEU A 153 -10.77 2.22 1.47
C LEU A 153 -11.26 3.43 2.29
N LYS A 154 -12.01 3.21 3.37
CA LYS A 154 -12.42 4.29 4.28
C LYS A 154 -11.23 4.93 4.99
N MET A 155 -10.27 4.13 5.46
CA MET A 155 -9.02 4.62 6.05
C MET A 155 -8.25 5.48 5.04
N GLU A 156 -8.16 5.03 3.79
CA GLU A 156 -7.51 5.75 2.70
C GLU A 156 -8.25 7.06 2.33
N GLY A 157 -9.58 7.05 2.31
CA GLY A 157 -10.38 8.26 2.09
C GLY A 157 -10.21 9.29 3.21
N MET A 158 -10.18 8.85 4.47
CA MET A 158 -9.92 9.75 5.61
C MET A 158 -8.49 10.29 5.60
N TYR A 159 -7.51 9.46 5.20
CA TYR A 159 -6.13 9.91 5.00
C TYR A 159 -6.05 11.00 3.92
N ASP A 160 -6.72 10.82 2.78
CA ASP A 160 -6.76 11.82 1.70
C ASP A 160 -7.40 13.14 2.14
N LYS A 161 -8.34 13.09 3.08
CA LYS A 161 -8.95 14.27 3.70
C LYS A 161 -8.10 14.89 4.81
N GLN A 162 -6.97 14.28 5.16
CA GLN A 162 -6.14 14.65 6.31
C GLN A 162 -6.92 14.63 7.63
N ASN A 163 -7.88 13.71 7.78
CA ASN A 163 -8.59 13.48 9.05
C ASN A 163 -8.11 12.18 9.67
N TYR A 164 -6.94 12.22 10.32
CA TYR A 164 -6.27 11.02 10.81
C TYR A 164 -6.97 10.43 12.05
N HIS A 165 -7.69 11.25 12.81
CA HIS A 165 -8.50 10.80 13.94
C HIS A 165 -9.61 9.84 13.50
N ALA A 166 -10.30 10.14 12.40
CA ALA A 166 -11.40 9.32 11.88
C ALA A 166 -10.94 7.97 11.30
N ILE A 167 -9.64 7.70 11.20
CA ILE A 167 -9.12 6.43 10.67
C ILE A 167 -9.23 5.30 11.71
N VAL A 168 -9.09 5.62 13.00
CA VAL A 168 -8.98 4.61 14.08
C VAL A 168 -10.17 3.64 14.14
N PRO A 169 -11.44 4.11 14.09
CA PRO A 169 -12.59 3.20 14.15
C PRO A 169 -12.62 2.18 13.00
N PHE A 170 -12.19 2.59 11.80
CA PHE A 170 -12.11 1.67 10.66
C PHE A 170 -10.97 0.66 10.82
N ALA A 171 -9.85 1.07 11.41
CA ALA A 171 -8.74 0.16 11.70
C ALA A 171 -9.14 -0.94 12.69
N ASP A 172 -9.96 -0.62 13.70
CA ASP A 172 -10.45 -1.60 14.67
C ASP A 172 -11.34 -2.66 14.01
N ILE A 173 -12.22 -2.25 13.09
CA ILE A 173 -13.04 -3.18 12.29
C ILE A 173 -12.15 -4.08 11.42
N VAL A 174 -11.14 -3.52 10.75
CA VAL A 174 -10.23 -4.31 9.90
C VAL A 174 -9.52 -5.40 10.70
N ARG A 175 -9.06 -5.12 11.93
CA ARG A 175 -8.42 -6.13 12.80
C ARG A 175 -9.34 -7.32 13.04
N VAL A 176 -10.59 -7.06 13.42
CA VAL A 176 -11.58 -8.10 13.71
C VAL A 176 -11.93 -8.91 12.46
N GLU A 177 -12.13 -8.25 11.33
CA GLU A 177 -12.53 -8.93 10.09
C GLU A 177 -11.38 -9.73 9.45
N LEU A 178 -10.12 -9.26 9.55
CA LEU A 178 -8.94 -10.02 9.11
C LEU A 178 -8.84 -11.38 9.81
N ASP A 179 -9.21 -11.47 11.08
CA ASP A 179 -9.18 -12.71 11.84
C ASP A 179 -10.25 -13.73 11.43
N LYS A 180 -11.30 -13.27 10.75
CA LYS A 180 -12.40 -14.10 10.25
C LYS A 180 -12.13 -14.68 8.86
N ILE A 181 -11.24 -14.08 8.06
CA ILE A 181 -10.94 -14.55 6.69
C ILE A 181 -10.50 -16.02 6.73
N GLY A 182 -11.20 -16.86 5.95
CA GLY A 182 -10.92 -18.29 5.86
C GLY A 182 -11.49 -19.13 7.01
N LYS A 183 -12.21 -18.55 7.97
CA LYS A 183 -12.87 -19.25 9.10
C LYS A 183 -14.40 -19.38 8.96
N GLU A 184 -14.96 -18.97 7.82
CA GLU A 184 -16.41 -18.90 7.58
C GLU A 184 -17.17 -20.23 7.73
N GLY A 185 -16.48 -21.38 7.69
CA GLY A 185 -17.06 -22.71 7.96
C GLY A 185 -17.15 -23.10 9.44
N GLU A 186 -16.40 -22.46 10.34
CA GLU A 186 -16.35 -22.81 11.77
C GLU A 186 -17.52 -22.15 12.55
N ASN A 187 -17.97 -20.96 12.11
CA ASN A 187 -19.04 -20.22 12.77
C ASN A 187 -20.45 -20.78 12.49
N LYS A 188 -20.63 -21.65 11.49
CA LYS A 188 -21.89 -22.37 11.27
C LYS A 188 -22.03 -23.62 12.14
N ILE A 189 -20.94 -24.13 12.72
CA ILE A 189 -20.95 -25.36 13.53
C ILE A 189 -21.25 -25.06 15.00
N LYS A 190 -21.08 -23.82 15.46
CA LYS A 190 -21.33 -23.44 16.87
C LYS A 190 -22.76 -23.00 17.20
N ASN A 191 -23.66 -22.97 16.22
CA ASN A 191 -25.05 -22.50 16.41
C ASN A 191 -26.11 -23.60 16.13
N THR A 192 -25.73 -24.88 16.16
CA THR A 192 -26.69 -25.99 16.01
C THR A 192 -26.34 -27.13 16.96
N ASP A 193 -26.32 -26.84 18.26
CA ASP A 193 -26.57 -27.84 19.30
C ASP A 193 -27.89 -27.42 19.96
N ASP A 194 -29.01 -27.73 19.30
CA ASP A 194 -30.37 -27.88 19.85
C ASP A 194 -31.37 -28.04 18.69
N ALA A 195 -31.43 -29.25 18.11
CA ALA A 195 -32.65 -29.83 17.52
C ALA A 195 -32.33 -31.21 16.90
N GLN A 196 -32.91 -32.25 17.50
CA GLN A 196 -33.07 -33.58 16.91
C GLN A 196 -34.10 -33.52 15.76
N ASP A 197 -33.76 -34.04 14.57
CA ASP A 197 -34.34 -35.29 14.03
C ASP A 197 -34.13 -35.48 12.50
N HIS A 198 -33.75 -36.73 12.20
CA HIS A 198 -33.97 -37.57 11.01
C HIS A 198 -33.75 -37.10 9.55
N VAL A 199 -32.60 -37.55 9.02
CA VAL A 199 -32.31 -38.25 7.75
C VAL A 199 -32.96 -37.80 6.42
N SER A 200 -32.11 -37.29 5.52
CA SER A 200 -32.08 -37.74 4.11
C SER A 200 -30.63 -37.84 3.60
N LEU A 201 -30.29 -39.00 3.06
CA LEU A 201 -28.99 -39.35 2.48
C LEU A 201 -28.87 -38.72 1.09
N GLU A 202 -28.29 -37.53 1.01
CA GLU A 202 -27.62 -37.05 -0.19
C GLU A 202 -26.12 -36.89 0.06
N SER A 203 -25.36 -37.35 -0.92
CA SER A 203 -23.91 -37.45 -0.95
C SER A 203 -23.23 -36.12 -0.63
N LYS A 204 -22.89 -35.90 0.65
CA LYS A 204 -22.02 -34.82 1.11
C LYS A 204 -20.62 -34.98 0.51
N LYS A 205 -20.40 -34.45 -0.70
CA LYS A 205 -19.07 -34.02 -1.13
C LYS A 205 -18.56 -33.07 -0.05
N ARG A 206 -17.55 -33.48 0.72
CA ARG A 206 -16.78 -32.58 1.59
C ARG A 206 -16.24 -31.46 0.71
N LYS A 207 -16.94 -30.32 0.62
CA LYS A 207 -16.38 -29.08 0.08
C LYS A 207 -15.16 -28.77 0.94
N GLY A 208 -13.97 -29.03 0.41
CA GLY A 208 -12.73 -28.68 1.08
C GLY A 208 -12.74 -27.20 1.45
N LYS A 209 -12.19 -26.86 2.62
CA LYS A 209 -12.01 -25.48 3.08
C LYS A 209 -11.31 -24.68 1.97
N ILE A 210 -11.93 -23.62 1.49
CA ILE A 210 -11.32 -22.73 0.48
C ILE A 210 -10.15 -22.02 1.15
N ASP A 211 -8.97 -22.18 0.58
CA ASP A 211 -7.73 -21.59 1.06
C ASP A 211 -7.64 -20.11 0.65
N ARG A 212 -8.00 -19.23 1.60
CA ARG A 212 -7.96 -17.76 1.48
C ARG A 212 -6.70 -17.15 2.11
N THR A 213 -5.69 -17.95 2.44
CA THR A 213 -4.48 -17.51 3.18
C THR A 213 -3.77 -16.38 2.46
N TYR A 214 -3.54 -16.52 1.15
CA TYR A 214 -2.87 -15.49 0.35
C TYR A 214 -3.61 -14.15 0.35
N ILE A 215 -4.94 -14.17 0.19
CA ILE A 215 -5.77 -12.95 0.21
C ILE A 215 -5.66 -12.29 1.59
N LYS A 216 -5.74 -13.07 2.66
CA LYS A 216 -5.56 -12.57 4.04
C LYS A 216 -4.20 -11.89 4.21
N GLU A 217 -3.11 -12.54 3.80
CA GLU A 217 -1.75 -12.00 3.94
C GLU A 217 -1.55 -10.71 3.14
N CYS A 218 -2.10 -10.63 1.91
CA CYS A 218 -2.08 -9.40 1.11
C CYS A 218 -2.83 -8.25 1.80
N LEU A 219 -4.06 -8.51 2.26
CA LEU A 219 -4.87 -7.51 2.94
C LEU A 219 -4.27 -7.10 4.29
N GLU A 220 -3.64 -8.02 5.02
CA GLU A 220 -2.94 -7.73 6.27
C GLU A 220 -1.72 -6.83 6.02
N MET A 221 -0.92 -7.10 4.98
CA MET A 221 0.20 -6.23 4.59
C MET A 221 -0.29 -4.83 4.25
N LYS A 222 -1.39 -4.72 3.51
CA LYS A 222 -1.99 -3.44 3.14
C LYS A 222 -2.54 -2.69 4.36
N PHE A 223 -3.18 -3.40 5.28
CA PHE A 223 -3.64 -2.82 6.53
C PHE A 223 -2.48 -2.32 7.40
N LYS A 224 -1.44 -3.13 7.57
CA LYS A 224 -0.21 -2.75 8.30
C LYS A 224 0.44 -1.51 7.70
N GLU A 225 0.50 -1.40 6.37
CA GLU A 225 1.00 -0.20 5.68
C GLU A 225 0.28 1.06 6.15
N ARG A 226 -1.07 1.03 6.22
CA ARG A 226 -1.87 2.17 6.68
C ARG A 226 -1.69 2.40 8.18
N LEU A 227 -1.64 1.32 8.97
CA LEU A 227 -1.48 1.39 10.42
C LEU A 227 -0.16 2.02 10.85
N ALA A 228 0.93 1.75 10.13
CA ALA A 228 2.24 2.37 10.38
C ALA A 228 2.17 3.91 10.32
N TYR A 229 1.50 4.47 9.31
CA TYR A 229 1.30 5.92 9.20
C TYR A 229 0.37 6.46 10.29
N ILE A 230 -0.69 5.74 10.67
CA ILE A 230 -1.55 6.18 11.79
C ILE A 230 -0.72 6.33 13.06
N TYR A 231 0.13 5.35 13.38
CA TYR A 231 1.03 5.43 14.53
C TYR A 231 2.03 6.58 14.39
N LEU A 232 2.64 6.76 13.21
CA LEU A 232 3.53 7.88 12.93
C LEU A 232 2.84 9.22 13.24
N MET A 233 1.67 9.48 12.63
CA MET A 233 0.96 10.76 12.77
C MET A 233 0.53 11.05 14.20
N ARG A 234 0.23 10.01 14.98
CA ARG A 234 -0.09 10.11 16.41
C ARG A 234 1.14 10.21 17.32
N ASN A 235 2.34 10.29 16.74
CA ASN A 235 3.61 10.29 17.46
C ASN A 235 3.85 9.00 18.30
N ASP A 236 3.23 7.88 17.93
CA ASP A 236 3.48 6.55 18.51
C ASP A 236 4.61 5.86 17.73
N LEU A 237 5.83 6.35 17.94
CA LEU A 237 7.00 5.91 17.17
C LEU A 237 7.39 4.45 17.47
N ILE A 238 7.08 3.96 18.67
CA ILE A 238 7.36 2.56 19.06
C ILE A 238 6.53 1.61 18.19
N ASN A 239 5.21 1.80 18.14
CA ASN A 239 4.35 0.94 17.33
C ASN A 239 4.54 1.19 15.83
N CYS A 240 4.79 2.42 15.41
CA CYS A 240 5.14 2.74 14.01
C CYS A 240 6.33 1.90 13.54
N ARG A 241 7.46 1.98 14.25
CA ARG A 241 8.69 1.26 13.92
C ARG A 241 8.51 -0.25 13.99
N LYS A 242 7.74 -0.75 14.97
CA LYS A 242 7.41 -2.18 15.10
C LYS A 242 6.68 -2.69 13.86
N ILE A 243 5.58 -2.02 13.47
CA ILE A 243 4.79 -2.43 12.30
C ILE A 243 5.61 -2.32 11.01
N CYS A 244 6.41 -1.27 10.83
CA CYS A 244 7.33 -1.18 9.68
C CYS A 244 8.27 -2.38 9.63
N LYS A 245 8.89 -2.77 10.76
CA LYS A 245 9.79 -3.93 10.81
C LYS A 245 9.06 -5.25 10.51
N GLU A 246 7.83 -5.42 11.00
CA GLU A 246 7.01 -6.58 10.67
C GLU A 246 6.76 -6.69 9.16
N ILE A 247 6.37 -5.60 8.50
CA ILE A 247 6.20 -5.53 7.04
C ILE A 247 7.50 -5.90 6.33
N LEU A 248 8.62 -5.30 6.74
CA LEU A 248 9.93 -5.50 6.10
C LEU A 248 10.46 -6.92 6.28
N SER A 249 10.13 -7.58 7.38
CA SER A 249 10.48 -8.98 7.65
C SER A 249 9.56 -10.00 6.97
N SER A 250 8.45 -9.56 6.37
CA SER A 250 7.49 -10.44 5.73
C SER A 250 8.09 -11.20 4.55
N LYS A 251 7.80 -12.50 4.49
CA LYS A 251 8.12 -13.36 3.35
C LYS A 251 7.29 -13.02 2.11
N LEU A 252 6.14 -12.36 2.29
CA LEU A 252 5.32 -11.92 1.17
C LEU A 252 5.99 -10.71 0.50
N ASP A 253 6.30 -10.86 -0.78
CA ASP A 253 7.17 -9.92 -1.49
C ASP A 253 6.38 -8.79 -2.18
N ILE A 254 5.67 -7.99 -1.38
CA ILE A 254 4.94 -6.81 -1.87
C ILE A 254 5.83 -5.58 -1.79
N MET A 255 6.64 -5.39 -2.83
CA MET A 255 7.71 -4.40 -2.83
C MET A 255 7.21 -2.95 -2.70
N MET A 256 6.03 -2.63 -3.22
CA MET A 256 5.41 -1.30 -3.04
C MET A 256 5.09 -0.99 -1.57
N ILE A 257 4.56 -1.97 -0.83
CA ILE A 257 4.28 -1.85 0.60
C ILE A 257 5.60 -1.77 1.39
N LYS A 258 6.62 -2.58 1.04
CA LYS A 258 7.94 -2.52 1.67
C LYS A 258 8.63 -1.17 1.45
N ALA A 259 8.55 -0.59 0.25
CA ALA A 259 9.06 0.76 -0.02
C ALA A 259 8.38 1.79 0.89
N THR A 260 7.06 1.72 0.99
CA THR A 260 6.28 2.61 1.85
C THR A 260 6.63 2.45 3.34
N ALA A 261 6.88 1.22 3.81
CA ALA A 261 7.32 0.95 5.17
C ALA A 261 8.74 1.48 5.46
N TRP A 262 9.66 1.42 4.49
CA TRP A 262 10.97 2.05 4.61
C TRP A 262 10.88 3.58 4.74
N CYS A 263 10.03 4.23 3.95
CA CYS A 263 9.83 5.68 4.05
C CYS A 263 9.27 6.05 5.44
N CYS A 264 8.18 5.39 5.85
CA CYS A 264 7.56 5.63 7.16
C CYS A 264 8.52 5.36 8.33
N LEU A 265 9.36 4.33 8.21
CA LEU A 265 10.41 4.05 9.18
C LEU A 265 11.44 5.19 9.24
N GLY A 266 11.85 5.73 8.09
CA GLY A 266 12.74 6.88 8.01
C GLY A 266 12.13 8.14 8.61
N GLU A 267 10.90 8.47 8.24
CA GLU A 267 10.12 9.57 8.82
C GLU A 267 10.06 9.47 10.35
N SER A 268 9.91 8.26 10.91
CA SER A 268 9.88 8.09 12.36
C SER A 268 11.16 8.56 13.07
N PHE A 269 12.30 8.70 12.38
CA PHE A 269 13.57 9.18 12.94
C PHE A 269 13.85 10.66 12.69
N THR A 270 12.95 11.40 12.02
CA THR A 270 13.12 12.81 11.64
C THR A 270 13.65 13.68 12.79
N PHE A 271 13.10 13.54 14.00
CA PHE A 271 13.49 14.33 15.16
C PHE A 271 14.52 13.67 16.10
N GLU A 272 15.04 12.49 15.72
CA GLU A 272 15.97 11.72 16.54
C GLU A 272 17.34 11.56 15.87
N SER A 273 17.37 11.34 14.55
CA SER A 273 18.60 11.04 13.83
C SER A 273 18.41 11.29 12.34
N LEU A 274 18.90 12.44 11.87
CA LEU A 274 18.91 12.85 10.47
C LEU A 274 19.53 11.80 9.54
N GLU A 275 20.65 11.20 9.93
CA GLU A 275 21.34 10.19 9.12
C GLU A 275 20.48 8.93 8.91
N LYS A 276 19.94 8.34 9.98
CA LYS A 276 19.01 7.20 9.90
C LYS A 276 17.76 7.53 9.08
N ALA A 277 17.15 8.69 9.31
CA ALA A 277 15.98 9.13 8.57
C ALA A 277 16.27 9.19 7.06
N SER A 278 17.35 9.89 6.68
CA SER A 278 17.79 10.00 5.29
C SER A 278 18.13 8.63 4.67
N LYS A 279 18.86 7.77 5.39
CA LYS A 279 19.23 6.43 4.92
C LYS A 279 18.02 5.56 4.61
N PHE A 280 17.01 5.54 5.47
CA PHE A 280 15.82 4.72 5.27
C PHE A 280 14.90 5.28 4.17
N ILE A 281 14.75 6.60 4.05
CA ILE A 281 13.98 7.19 2.95
C ILE A 281 14.69 6.94 1.61
N LYS A 282 16.01 7.08 1.52
CA LYS A 282 16.79 6.69 0.32
C LYS A 282 16.60 5.22 -0.04
N LYS A 283 16.48 4.34 0.95
CA LYS A 283 16.16 2.92 0.70
C LYS A 283 14.78 2.76 0.06
N ALA A 284 13.77 3.51 0.51
CA ALA A 284 12.44 3.51 -0.11
C ALA A 284 12.49 3.96 -1.59
N ILE A 285 13.20 5.05 -1.87
CA ILE A 285 13.40 5.59 -3.23
C ILE A 285 14.06 4.54 -4.14
N SER A 286 15.14 3.91 -3.67
CA SER A 286 15.86 2.88 -4.44
C SER A 286 15.01 1.65 -4.78
N ILE A 287 13.96 1.37 -3.99
CA ILE A 287 13.01 0.31 -4.32
C ILE A 287 12.05 0.80 -5.40
N CYS A 288 11.53 2.02 -5.30
CA CYS A 288 10.65 2.60 -6.32
C CYS A 288 11.30 2.71 -7.70
N GLU A 289 12.60 3.03 -7.78
CA GLU A 289 13.35 3.09 -9.04
C GLU A 289 13.36 1.75 -9.79
N LYS A 290 13.39 0.64 -9.04
CA LYS A 290 13.40 -0.73 -9.58
C LYS A 290 12.02 -1.26 -9.91
N LEU A 291 10.96 -0.62 -9.41
CA LEU A 291 9.61 -1.07 -9.68
C LEU A 291 9.18 -0.71 -11.11
N HIS A 292 8.41 -1.62 -11.71
CA HIS A 292 7.82 -1.46 -13.03
C HIS A 292 6.30 -1.34 -12.96
N VAL A 293 5.79 -0.73 -11.89
CA VAL A 293 4.35 -0.59 -11.64
C VAL A 293 3.90 0.86 -11.79
N PRO A 294 2.67 1.13 -12.28
CA PRO A 294 2.20 2.50 -12.50
C PRO A 294 2.20 3.39 -11.24
N GLN A 295 1.85 2.83 -10.07
CA GLN A 295 1.82 3.58 -8.80
C GLN A 295 3.20 4.12 -8.36
N LYS A 296 4.30 3.62 -8.94
CA LYS A 296 5.65 4.04 -8.56
C LYS A 296 5.86 5.55 -8.73
N ALA A 297 5.28 6.17 -9.76
CA ALA A 297 5.51 7.59 -10.04
C ALA A 297 5.02 8.46 -8.89
N GLN A 298 3.81 8.19 -8.39
CA GLN A 298 3.23 8.91 -7.25
C GLN A 298 4.07 8.71 -5.98
N LYS A 299 4.50 7.47 -5.71
CA LYS A 299 5.26 7.14 -4.50
C LYS A 299 6.69 7.67 -4.56
N TYR A 300 7.32 7.65 -5.73
CA TYR A 300 8.64 8.21 -5.96
C TYR A 300 8.65 9.70 -5.60
N ILE A 301 7.74 10.49 -6.19
CA ILE A 301 7.59 11.92 -5.88
C ILE A 301 7.32 12.14 -4.39
N ALA A 302 6.47 11.32 -3.76
CA ALA A 302 6.19 11.46 -2.33
C ALA A 302 7.45 11.21 -1.47
N PHE A 303 8.24 10.18 -1.79
CA PHE A 303 9.44 9.82 -1.02
C PHE A 303 10.58 10.80 -1.23
N THR A 304 10.81 11.25 -2.47
CA THR A 304 11.80 12.31 -2.77
C THR A 304 11.41 13.63 -2.12
N SER A 305 10.13 14.02 -2.15
CA SER A 305 9.66 15.25 -1.47
C SER A 305 9.84 15.15 0.04
N THR A 306 9.57 13.98 0.64
CA THR A 306 9.80 13.74 2.08
C THR A 306 11.28 13.86 2.44
N LEU A 307 12.17 13.29 1.62
CA LEU A 307 13.63 13.43 1.79
C LEU A 307 14.08 14.88 1.63
N ALA A 308 13.58 15.57 0.59
CA ALA A 308 13.90 16.96 0.33
C ALA A 308 13.48 17.85 1.49
N HIS A 309 12.26 17.69 2.01
CA HIS A 309 11.80 18.42 3.19
C HIS A 309 12.75 18.22 4.38
N LEU A 310 13.13 16.97 4.68
CA LEU A 310 14.08 16.64 5.75
C LEU A 310 15.44 17.33 5.55
N HIS A 311 15.94 17.36 4.31
CA HIS A 311 17.23 17.97 3.94
C HIS A 311 17.18 19.50 4.00
N ILE A 312 16.16 20.13 3.42
CA ILE A 312 15.92 21.58 3.41
C ILE A 312 15.82 22.10 4.86
N GLU A 313 15.01 21.43 5.68
CA GLU A 313 14.74 21.81 7.07
C GLU A 313 16.01 21.82 7.93
N ASN A 314 16.98 20.96 7.60
CA ASN A 314 18.21 20.77 8.39
C ASN A 314 19.47 21.29 7.69
N ASN A 315 19.36 22.00 6.57
CA ASN A 315 20.49 22.42 5.74
C ASN A 315 21.50 21.28 5.48
N TYR A 316 20.99 20.12 5.05
CA TYR A 316 21.75 18.88 4.98
C TYR A 316 21.71 18.28 3.59
N ARG A 317 22.89 18.11 2.97
CA ARG A 317 23.07 17.46 1.66
C ARG A 317 22.10 18.00 0.59
N LEU A 318 21.99 19.33 0.50
CA LEU A 318 21.11 20.01 -0.45
C LEU A 318 21.42 19.62 -1.90
N GLU A 319 22.67 19.27 -2.19
CA GLU A 319 23.13 18.78 -3.49
C GLU A 319 22.52 17.43 -3.91
N ASP A 320 21.94 16.67 -2.98
CA ASP A 320 21.22 15.43 -3.29
C ASP A 320 19.78 15.67 -3.78
N ILE A 321 19.27 16.91 -3.69
CA ILE A 321 17.88 17.21 -3.98
C ILE A 321 17.71 17.44 -5.49
N ASP A 322 17.01 16.51 -6.13
CA ASP A 322 16.49 16.70 -7.49
C ASP A 322 15.17 17.49 -7.45
N LEU A 323 15.26 18.78 -7.77
CA LEU A 323 14.11 19.71 -7.76
C LEU A 323 13.04 19.39 -8.82
N GLU A 324 13.36 18.59 -9.84
CA GLU A 324 12.39 18.16 -10.86
C GLU A 324 11.53 16.98 -10.37
N SER A 325 12.07 16.22 -9.43
CA SER A 325 11.44 15.00 -8.88
C SER A 325 10.69 15.21 -7.56
N ILE A 326 10.45 16.46 -7.15
CA ILE A 326 9.74 16.78 -5.90
C ILE A 326 8.46 17.59 -6.16
N HIS A 327 7.58 17.60 -5.17
CA HIS A 327 6.36 18.37 -5.23
C HIS A 327 6.65 19.88 -5.16
N LYS A 328 5.78 20.68 -5.80
CA LYS A 328 5.92 22.16 -5.90
C LYS A 328 6.09 22.86 -4.55
N SER A 329 5.54 22.29 -3.48
CA SER A 329 5.64 22.80 -2.11
C SER A 329 7.08 22.77 -1.59
N GLU A 330 7.74 21.62 -1.70
CA GLU A 330 9.13 21.46 -1.24
C GLU A 330 10.09 22.24 -2.13
N ARG A 331 9.80 22.36 -3.44
CA ARG A 331 10.55 23.24 -4.33
C ARG A 331 10.43 24.71 -3.91
N ALA A 332 9.21 25.20 -3.64
CA ALA A 332 9.01 26.57 -3.17
C ALA A 332 9.79 26.84 -1.89
N TYR A 333 9.79 25.87 -0.97
CA TYR A 333 10.53 25.95 0.28
C TYR A 333 12.04 26.01 0.08
N TYR A 334 12.59 25.16 -0.81
CA TYR A 334 14.00 25.18 -1.20
C TYR A 334 14.41 26.53 -1.79
N GLU A 335 13.65 27.03 -2.78
CA GLU A 335 13.97 28.26 -3.51
C GLU A 335 13.98 29.47 -2.58
N CYS A 336 13.05 29.55 -1.63
CA CYS A 336 13.03 30.63 -0.64
C CYS A 336 14.23 30.60 0.33
N LEU A 337 14.77 29.44 0.67
CA LEU A 337 15.88 29.33 1.64
C LEU A 337 17.27 29.33 1.01
N TYR A 338 17.41 28.70 -0.16
CA TYR A 338 18.71 28.38 -0.76
C TYR A 338 18.81 28.71 -2.26
N GLY A 339 17.69 29.07 -2.90
CA GLY A 339 17.63 29.35 -4.33
C GLY A 339 17.20 30.79 -4.63
N ASP A 340 16.32 30.96 -5.63
CA ASP A 340 15.77 32.28 -5.97
C ASP A 340 14.47 32.54 -5.20
N TRP A 341 14.53 33.49 -4.28
CA TRP A 341 13.40 33.93 -3.47
C TRP A 341 12.14 34.26 -4.28
N ASN A 342 12.29 34.95 -5.42
CA ASN A 342 11.15 35.35 -6.25
C ASN A 342 10.49 34.14 -6.91
N VAL A 343 11.28 33.13 -7.29
CA VAL A 343 10.77 31.86 -7.81
C VAL A 343 9.98 31.14 -6.72
N GLY A 344 10.54 31.03 -5.51
CA GLY A 344 9.88 30.40 -4.37
C GLY A 344 8.55 31.08 -4.01
N MET A 345 8.54 32.41 -3.92
CA MET A 345 7.32 33.17 -3.60
C MET A 345 6.26 33.08 -4.69
N LYS A 346 6.66 33.02 -5.97
CA LYS A 346 5.73 32.78 -7.07
C LYS A 346 5.07 31.40 -6.96
N LEU A 347 5.84 30.37 -6.63
CA LEU A 347 5.31 29.02 -6.41
C LEU A 347 4.33 28.99 -5.23
N TYR A 348 4.65 29.63 -4.11
CA TYR A 348 3.71 29.75 -2.98
C TYR A 348 2.43 30.49 -3.36
N ALA A 349 2.52 31.57 -4.15
CA ALA A 349 1.34 32.27 -4.66
C ALA A 349 0.45 31.35 -5.50
N GLU A 350 1.02 30.50 -6.34
CA GLU A 350 0.27 29.50 -7.11
C GLU A 350 -0.37 28.43 -6.22
N ILE A 351 0.35 27.92 -5.21
CA ILE A 351 -0.17 26.94 -4.25
C ILE A 351 -1.34 27.52 -3.44
N SER A 352 -1.23 28.78 -3.01
CA SER A 352 -2.21 29.43 -2.13
C SER A 352 -3.62 29.54 -2.74
N LYS A 353 -3.74 29.48 -4.08
CA LYS A 353 -5.03 29.53 -4.80
C LYS A 353 -5.97 28.37 -4.43
N GLU A 354 -5.41 27.23 -4.03
CA GLU A 354 -6.17 26.05 -3.59
C GLU A 354 -6.31 25.99 -2.05
N GLY A 355 -5.72 26.95 -1.33
CA GLY A 355 -5.54 26.92 0.11
C GLY A 355 -4.30 26.12 0.53
N PHE A 356 -3.68 26.52 1.65
CA PHE A 356 -2.52 25.80 2.18
C PHE A 356 -2.93 24.61 3.04
N THR A 357 -2.22 23.50 2.85
CA THR A 357 -2.13 22.41 3.83
C THR A 357 -1.28 22.85 5.03
N SER A 358 -1.32 22.08 6.13
CA SER A 358 -0.53 22.38 7.34
C SER A 358 0.98 22.51 7.05
N PHE A 359 1.53 21.66 6.17
CA PHE A 359 2.94 21.73 5.77
C PHE A 359 3.26 22.94 4.89
N GLN A 360 2.36 23.29 3.97
CA GLN A 360 2.54 24.46 3.09
C GLN A 360 2.47 25.75 3.89
N LEU A 361 1.52 25.86 4.83
CA LEU A 361 1.42 27.02 5.72
C LEU A 361 2.65 27.09 6.62
N TYR A 362 3.09 25.96 7.19
CA TYR A 362 4.32 25.91 7.98
C TYR A 362 5.54 26.43 7.21
N SER A 363 5.82 25.86 6.03
CA SER A 363 7.00 26.23 5.25
C SER A 363 6.94 27.67 4.76
N TYR A 364 5.78 28.12 4.27
CA TYR A 364 5.55 29.51 3.87
C TYR A 364 5.76 30.50 5.03
N SER A 365 5.14 30.23 6.17
CA SER A 365 5.23 31.11 7.34
C SER A 365 6.64 31.13 7.93
N LYS A 366 7.36 30.01 7.88
CA LYS A 366 8.77 29.96 8.28
C LYS A 366 9.64 30.86 7.39
N VAL A 367 9.55 30.75 6.07
CA VAL A 367 10.42 31.55 5.18
C VAL A 367 10.08 33.04 5.20
N THR A 368 8.83 33.39 5.52
CA THR A 368 8.37 34.79 5.62
C THR A 368 8.47 35.37 7.04
N ASN A 369 8.95 34.61 8.02
CA ASN A 369 8.98 34.98 9.44
C ASN A 369 7.60 35.36 10.00
N ASP A 370 6.53 34.74 9.53
CA ASP A 370 5.15 34.96 9.98
C ASP A 370 4.81 34.06 11.19
N ILE A 371 5.04 34.57 12.40
CA ILE A 371 4.75 33.85 13.66
C ILE A 371 3.25 33.53 13.80
N ILE A 372 2.36 34.41 13.34
CA ILE A 372 0.90 34.16 13.41
C ILE A 372 0.54 33.00 12.48
N GLY A 373 1.12 32.97 11.29
CA GLY A 373 0.98 31.85 10.35
C GLY A 373 1.55 30.54 10.89
N LEU A 374 2.69 30.57 11.60
CA LEU A 374 3.21 29.38 12.29
C LEU A 374 2.24 28.85 13.36
N LYS A 375 1.66 29.72 14.19
CA LYS A 375 0.64 29.31 15.17
C LYS A 375 -0.59 28.70 14.50
N LYS A 376 -1.05 29.28 13.39
CA LYS A 376 -2.14 28.70 12.57
C LYS A 376 -1.74 27.34 11.97
N ALA A 377 -0.50 27.17 11.51
CA ALA A 377 -0.02 25.89 10.99
C ALA A 377 -0.04 24.81 12.08
N LEU A 378 0.36 25.16 13.31
CA LEU A 378 0.27 24.28 14.48
C LEU A 378 -1.18 23.84 14.74
N GLU A 379 -2.12 24.79 14.78
CA GLU A 379 -3.55 24.48 14.95
C GLU A 379 -4.06 23.52 13.85
N LEU A 380 -3.68 23.74 12.59
CA LEU A 380 -4.06 22.84 11.48
C LEU A 380 -3.46 21.43 11.61
N PHE A 381 -2.23 21.30 12.10
CA PHE A 381 -1.65 19.99 12.41
C PHE A 381 -2.43 19.28 13.52
N GLU A 382 -2.86 20.01 14.55
CA GLU A 382 -3.62 19.43 15.67
C GLU A 382 -5.03 19.02 15.24
N LEU A 383 -5.74 19.87 14.49
CA LEU A 383 -7.09 19.58 13.97
C LEU A 383 -7.12 18.37 13.02
N SER A 384 -6.06 18.14 12.25
CA SER A 384 -5.94 16.97 11.37
C SER A 384 -5.57 15.69 12.13
N GLY A 385 -5.07 15.80 13.36
CA GLY A 385 -4.52 14.68 14.14
C GLY A 385 -3.08 14.32 13.77
N ASN A 386 -2.35 15.26 13.19
CA ASN A 386 -0.95 15.13 12.79
C ASN A 386 -0.01 15.67 13.89
N VAL A 387 0.00 14.95 15.01
CA VAL A 387 0.76 15.29 16.21
C VAL A 387 2.26 15.24 15.95
N PHE A 388 2.74 14.25 15.19
CA PHE A 388 4.17 14.10 14.92
C PHE A 388 4.74 15.30 14.17
N TYR A 389 4.13 15.67 13.03
CA TYR A 389 4.66 16.76 12.22
C TYR A 389 4.43 18.15 12.82
N SER A 390 3.49 18.30 13.76
CA SER A 390 3.41 19.51 14.60
C SER A 390 4.73 19.80 15.35
N GLY A 391 5.58 18.78 15.54
CA GLY A 391 6.90 18.89 16.13
C GLY A 391 7.84 19.86 15.40
N TYR A 392 7.69 20.05 14.08
CA TYR A 392 8.46 21.07 13.35
C TYR A 392 8.13 22.47 13.86
N VAL A 393 6.84 22.80 13.90
CA VAL A 393 6.36 24.12 14.35
C VAL A 393 6.72 24.36 15.82
N LYS A 394 6.49 23.37 16.69
CA LYS A 394 6.79 23.46 18.13
C LYS A 394 8.26 23.78 18.39
N ARG A 395 9.17 23.09 17.70
CA ARG A 395 10.61 23.29 17.86
C ARG A 395 11.06 24.66 17.34
N LEU A 396 10.43 25.18 16.29
CA LEU A 396 10.74 26.50 15.76
C LEU A 396 10.26 27.60 16.73
N LEU A 397 9.00 27.58 17.14
CA LEU A 397 8.43 28.56 18.07
C LEU A 397 9.17 28.60 19.41
N MET A 398 9.61 27.44 19.93
CA MET A 398 10.42 27.39 21.16
C MET A 398 11.79 28.06 21.00
N LYS A 399 12.42 28.00 19.82
CA LYS A 399 13.71 28.69 19.58
C LYS A 399 13.54 30.20 19.53
N ASP A 400 12.47 30.68 18.90
CA ASP A 400 12.19 32.11 18.80
C ASP A 400 11.82 32.72 20.16
N GLU A 401 11.09 31.98 21.01
CA GLU A 401 10.79 32.41 22.39
C GLU A 401 12.05 32.50 23.26
N VAL A 402 13.02 31.58 23.07
CA VAL A 402 14.31 31.64 23.79
C VAL A 402 15.16 32.81 23.29
N ALA A 403 15.20 33.06 21.98
CA ALA A 403 15.97 34.18 21.39
C ALA A 403 15.38 35.57 21.70
N ALA A 404 14.09 35.66 22.08
CA ALA A 404 13.45 36.92 22.48
C ALA A 404 13.69 37.30 23.96
N VAL A 405 14.27 36.40 24.76
CA VAL A 405 14.55 36.59 26.20
C VAL A 405 16.05 36.84 26.45
N GLU A 406 16.90 36.58 25.46
CA GLU A 406 18.32 36.99 25.39
C GLU A 406 18.47 38.36 24.72
#